data_AF-A0A915ZHD5-F1
#
_entry.id   AF-A0A915ZHD5-F1
#
_cell.length_a   1.000
_cell.length_b   1.000
_cell.length_c   1.000
_cell.angle_alpha   90.00
_cell.angle_beta   90.00
_cell.angle_gamma   90.00
#
_symmetry.space_group_name_H-M   'P 1'
#
loop_
_entity.id
_entity.type
_entity.pdbx_description
1 polymer ?
#
loop_
_entity_poly.entity_id
_entity_poly.type
_entity_poly.pdbx_seq_one_letter_code
_entity_poly.pdbx_strand_id
1 'polypeptide(L)'
;MKFIDNNLRDLTLMSKEIQKIKALRIHIAFCIALTAEIEGKITGDYKEAVNCYHKCEKVGPCELKVADKLVKKAHTKFRLLEPRVPRVQPICTSCKFEAKDLKSIWNLLVCSKCQVVACCSRECLKNHLKLH
;
A
#
# COMPACT_ATOMS: atom_id res chain seq x y z
N MET A 1 -14.51 -35.60 -36.81
CA MET A 1 -13.08 -35.77 -36.48
C MET A 1 -12.64 -34.53 -35.69
N LYS A 2 -12.33 -34.71 -34.40
CA LYS A 2 -12.09 -33.63 -33.43
C LYS A 2 -10.63 -33.16 -33.51
N PHE A 3 -10.37 -31.99 -34.10
CA PHE A 3 -9.02 -31.42 -34.20
C PHE A 3 -8.90 -30.01 -33.57
N ILE A 4 -9.91 -29.58 -32.81
CA ILE A 4 -9.94 -28.24 -32.16
C ILE A 4 -9.56 -28.31 -30.67
N ASP A 5 -9.43 -29.49 -30.07
CA ASP A 5 -9.48 -29.64 -28.60
C ASP A 5 -8.15 -29.45 -27.83
N ASN A 6 -6.98 -29.59 -28.46
CA ASN A 6 -5.72 -29.60 -27.69
C ASN A 6 -5.18 -28.20 -27.35
N ASN A 7 -5.13 -27.28 -28.33
CA ASN A 7 -4.64 -25.92 -28.09
C ASN A 7 -5.56 -25.11 -27.16
N LEU A 8 -6.89 -25.34 -27.24
CA LEU A 8 -7.87 -24.74 -26.34
C LEU A 8 -7.76 -25.30 -24.91
N ARG A 9 -7.46 -26.60 -24.75
CA ARG A 9 -7.18 -27.19 -23.43
C ARG A 9 -5.96 -26.60 -22.78
N ASP A 10 -4.84 -26.46 -23.50
CA ASP A 10 -3.61 -25.89 -22.95
C ASP A 10 -3.79 -24.44 -22.52
N LEU A 11 -4.51 -23.62 -23.31
CA LEU A 11 -4.85 -22.25 -22.92
C LEU A 11 -5.73 -22.19 -21.66
N THR A 12 -6.69 -23.11 -21.51
CA THR A 12 -7.51 -23.19 -20.29
C THR A 12 -6.78 -23.76 -19.08
N LEU A 13 -5.76 -24.59 -19.27
CA LEU A 13 -4.91 -25.09 -18.19
C LEU A 13 -4.01 -23.96 -17.69
N MET A 14 -3.36 -23.25 -18.62
CA MET A 14 -2.53 -22.08 -18.35
C MET A 14 -3.32 -20.98 -17.63
N SER A 15 -4.59 -20.74 -18.02
CA SER A 15 -5.43 -19.75 -17.35
C SER A 15 -5.75 -20.14 -15.90
N LYS A 16 -6.04 -21.42 -15.63
CA LYS A 16 -6.27 -21.93 -14.28
C LYS A 16 -5.03 -21.87 -13.39
N GLU A 17 -3.85 -22.17 -13.94
CA GLU A 17 -2.60 -22.05 -13.19
C GLU A 17 -2.27 -20.60 -12.86
N ILE A 18 -2.49 -19.67 -13.79
CA ILE A 18 -2.36 -18.23 -13.53
C ILE A 18 -3.30 -17.77 -12.42
N GLN A 19 -4.56 -18.24 -12.42
CA GLN A 19 -5.53 -17.95 -11.36
C GLN A 19 -5.07 -18.47 -9.99
N LYS A 20 -4.54 -19.70 -9.93
CA LYS A 20 -3.95 -20.26 -8.71
C LYS A 20 -2.75 -19.44 -8.21
N ILE A 21 -1.84 -19.05 -9.10
CA ILE A 21 -0.68 -18.21 -8.76
C ILE A 21 -1.15 -16.86 -8.21
N LYS A 22 -2.14 -16.23 -8.83
CA LYS A 22 -2.75 -14.98 -8.31
C LYS A 22 -3.36 -15.20 -6.92
N ALA A 23 -4.12 -16.28 -6.73
CA ALA A 23 -4.71 -16.60 -5.43
C ALA A 23 -3.63 -16.77 -4.35
N LEU A 24 -2.55 -17.49 -4.64
CA LEU A 24 -1.42 -17.65 -3.71
C LEU A 24 -0.81 -16.30 -3.35
N ARG A 25 -0.54 -15.43 -4.35
CA ARG A 25 -0.01 -14.08 -4.12
C ARG A 25 -0.93 -13.25 -3.22
N ILE A 26 -2.25 -13.31 -3.43
CA ILE A 26 -3.24 -12.63 -2.60
C ILE A 26 -3.17 -13.14 -1.17
N HIS A 27 -3.16 -14.46 -0.95
CA HIS A 27 -3.13 -15.03 0.40
C HIS A 27 -1.84 -14.66 1.13
N ILE A 28 -0.68 -14.80 0.48
CA ILE A 28 0.61 -14.43 1.06
C ILE A 28 0.64 -12.95 1.44
N ALA A 29 0.26 -12.06 0.51
CA ALA A 29 0.23 -10.63 0.77
C ALA A 29 -0.75 -10.26 1.89
N PHE A 30 -1.89 -10.95 1.97
CA PHE A 30 -2.89 -10.72 3.01
C PHE A 30 -2.40 -11.18 4.39
N CYS A 31 -1.73 -12.32 4.48
CA CYS A 31 -1.12 -12.79 5.73
C CYS A 31 -0.04 -11.82 6.22
N ILE A 32 0.84 -11.35 5.32
CA ILE A 32 1.86 -10.35 5.66
C ILE A 32 1.20 -9.05 6.12
N ALA A 33 0.12 -8.61 5.45
CA ALA A 33 -0.61 -7.41 5.83
C ALA A 33 -1.22 -7.51 7.24
N LEU A 34 -1.76 -8.68 7.60
CA LEU A 34 -2.28 -8.92 8.96
C LEU A 34 -1.18 -8.85 10.01
N THR A 35 -0.03 -9.48 9.76
CA THR A 35 1.12 -9.42 10.68
C THR A 35 1.59 -7.98 10.88
N ALA A 36 1.79 -7.26 9.78
CA ALA A 36 2.19 -5.85 9.82
C ALA A 36 1.13 -4.95 10.47
N GLU A 37 -0.17 -5.25 10.33
CA GLU A 37 -1.24 -4.51 11.03
C GLU A 37 -1.15 -4.70 12.55
N ILE A 38 -0.81 -5.90 13.02
CA ILE A 38 -0.62 -6.17 14.45
C ILE A 38 0.60 -5.42 14.97
N GLU A 39 1.72 -5.47 14.26
CA GLU A 39 2.93 -4.72 14.62
C GLU A 39 2.65 -3.21 14.63
N GLY A 40 1.95 -2.69 13.61
CA GLY A 40 1.54 -1.30 13.53
C GLY A 40 0.61 -0.85 14.66
N LYS A 41 -0.17 -1.76 15.27
CA LYS A 41 -0.92 -1.44 16.50
C LYS A 41 -0.03 -1.22 17.71
N ILE A 42 1.13 -1.86 17.75
CA ILE A 42 2.10 -1.76 18.84
C ILE A 42 3.00 -0.53 18.63
N THR A 43 3.51 -0.34 17.40
CA THR A 43 4.47 0.73 17.08
C THR A 43 3.81 2.04 16.65
N GLY A 44 2.55 1.99 16.22
CA GLY A 44 1.84 3.10 15.60
C GLY A 44 2.11 3.24 14.09
N ASP A 45 3.04 2.46 13.51
CA ASP A 45 3.40 2.54 12.10
C ASP A 45 2.62 1.53 11.26
N TYR A 46 1.62 2.01 10.52
CA TYR A 46 0.79 1.20 9.65
C TYR A 46 1.27 1.15 8.20
N LYS A 47 2.41 1.76 7.87
CA LYS A 47 2.88 1.92 6.48
C LYS A 47 3.02 0.58 5.76
N GLU A 48 3.62 -0.40 6.42
CA GLU A 48 3.82 -1.72 5.84
C GLU A 48 2.49 -2.47 5.65
N ALA A 49 1.59 -2.40 6.62
CA ALA A 49 0.26 -2.99 6.54
C ALA A 49 -0.54 -2.42 5.35
N VAL A 50 -0.56 -1.09 5.21
CA VAL A 50 -1.22 -0.39 4.10
C VAL A 50 -0.63 -0.82 2.75
N ASN A 51 0.70 -0.88 2.65
CA ASN A 51 1.37 -1.33 1.42
C ASN A 51 1.01 -2.77 1.04
N CYS A 52 0.95 -3.68 2.01
CA CYS A 52 0.62 -5.09 1.76
C CYS A 52 -0.87 -5.30 1.43
N TYR A 53 -1.78 -4.56 2.06
CA TYR A 53 -3.19 -4.57 1.66
C TYR A 53 -3.37 -4.02 0.24
N HIS A 54 -2.68 -2.95 -0.13
CA HIS A 54 -2.72 -2.41 -1.48
C HIS A 54 -2.11 -3.38 -2.51
N LYS A 55 -1.08 -4.16 -2.15
CA LYS A 55 -0.56 -5.24 -3.02
C LYS A 55 -1.64 -6.28 -3.34
N CYS A 56 -2.52 -6.62 -2.39
CA CYS A 56 -3.64 -7.53 -2.65
C CYS A 56 -4.59 -6.97 -3.71
N GLU A 57 -4.91 -5.67 -3.65
CA GLU A 57 -5.74 -5.00 -4.66
C GLU A 57 -5.08 -4.99 -6.04
N LYS A 58 -3.76 -4.71 -6.09
CA LYS A 58 -3.00 -4.68 -7.35
C LYS A 58 -2.96 -6.03 -8.06
N VAL A 59 -2.93 -7.14 -7.32
CA VAL A 59 -3.04 -8.47 -7.94
C VAL A 59 -4.42 -8.66 -8.58
N GLY A 60 -5.46 -8.09 -7.97
CA GLY A 60 -6.83 -8.10 -8.48
C GLY A 60 -7.50 -9.47 -8.37
N PRO A 61 -8.79 -9.57 -8.76
CA PRO A 61 -9.55 -10.80 -8.68
C PRO A 61 -8.96 -11.91 -9.57
N CYS A 62 -9.13 -13.16 -9.14
CA CYS A 62 -8.62 -14.36 -9.84
C CYS A 62 -9.66 -15.48 -9.98
N GLU A 63 -10.96 -15.17 -9.88
CA GLU A 63 -12.10 -16.10 -10.04
C GLU A 63 -12.17 -17.22 -8.99
N LEU A 64 -11.24 -17.23 -8.04
CA LEU A 64 -11.28 -18.09 -6.87
C LEU A 64 -11.94 -17.31 -5.73
N LYS A 65 -13.21 -17.66 -5.44
CA LYS A 65 -14.08 -16.96 -4.48
C LYS A 65 -13.41 -16.60 -3.15
N VAL A 66 -12.57 -17.48 -2.62
CA VAL A 66 -11.85 -17.26 -1.36
C VAL A 66 -10.83 -16.13 -1.50
N ALA A 67 -9.99 -16.16 -2.54
CA ALA A 67 -9.01 -15.12 -2.82
C ALA A 67 -9.69 -13.78 -3.15
N ASP A 68 -10.76 -13.78 -3.94
CA ASP A 68 -11.50 -12.56 -4.27
C ASP A 68 -12.13 -11.91 -3.02
N LYS A 69 -12.57 -12.72 -2.06
CA LYS A 69 -13.06 -12.22 -0.76
C LYS A 69 -11.93 -11.55 0.03
N LEU A 70 -10.69 -12.06 -0.05
CA LEU A 70 -9.53 -11.43 0.58
C LEU A 70 -9.18 -10.10 -0.08
N VAL A 71 -9.26 -9.99 -1.41
CA VAL A 71 -9.07 -8.71 -2.11
C VAL A 71 -10.07 -7.66 -1.61
N LYS A 72 -11.36 -8.00 -1.50
CA LYS A 72 -12.39 -7.08 -0.97
C LYS A 72 -12.12 -6.67 0.49
N LYS A 73 -11.67 -7.61 1.32
CA LYS A 73 -11.27 -7.32 2.70
C LYS A 73 -10.05 -6.41 2.74
N ALA A 74 -9.06 -6.67 1.90
CA ALA A 74 -7.84 -5.87 1.79
C ALA A 74 -8.17 -4.44 1.40
N HIS A 75 -9.08 -4.25 0.45
CA HIS A 75 -9.55 -2.92 0.05
C HIS A 75 -10.21 -2.15 1.19
N THR A 76 -11.07 -2.83 1.95
CA THR A 76 -11.70 -2.23 3.14
C THR A 76 -10.64 -1.84 4.17
N LYS A 77 -9.67 -2.72 4.43
CA LYS A 77 -8.58 -2.49 5.40
C LYS A 77 -7.64 -1.38 4.96
N PHE A 78 -7.28 -1.33 3.68
CA PHE A 78 -6.48 -0.26 3.09
C PHE A 78 -7.11 1.10 3.36
N ARG A 79 -8.39 1.29 3.03
CA ARG A 79 -9.09 2.56 3.26
C ARG A 79 -9.18 2.97 4.73
N LEU A 80 -9.25 2.00 5.65
CA LEU A 80 -9.29 2.27 7.09
C LEU A 80 -7.94 2.67 7.67
N LEU A 81 -6.85 2.12 7.13
CA LEU A 81 -5.49 2.31 7.64
C LEU A 81 -4.71 3.41 6.90
N GLU A 82 -5.01 3.67 5.62
CA GLU A 82 -4.34 4.68 4.81
C GLU A 82 -4.32 6.07 5.47
N PRO A 83 -5.41 6.58 6.09
CA PRO A 83 -5.37 7.86 6.78
C PRO A 83 -4.47 7.89 8.02
N ARG A 84 -4.08 6.72 8.55
CA ARG A 84 -3.19 6.59 9.71
C ARG A 84 -1.71 6.57 9.33
N VAL A 85 -1.39 6.64 8.04
CA VAL A 85 -0.01 6.67 7.53
C VAL A 85 0.32 8.08 7.06
N PRO A 86 1.38 8.72 7.60
CA PRO A 86 1.85 10.00 7.10
C PRO A 86 2.18 9.93 5.60
N ARG A 87 1.61 10.87 4.83
CA ARG A 87 1.81 10.95 3.36
C ARG A 87 3.11 11.62 2.93
N VAL A 88 3.80 12.24 3.89
CA VAL A 88 5.01 13.02 3.66
C VAL A 88 6.23 12.25 4.16
N GLN A 89 7.37 12.51 3.54
CA GLN A 89 8.64 12.00 4.06
C GLN A 89 8.92 12.60 5.44
N PRO A 90 9.57 11.85 6.35
CA PRO A 90 9.92 12.32 7.68
C PRO A 90 11.08 13.34 7.67
N ILE A 91 11.40 13.96 6.53
CA ILE A 91 12.56 14.83 6.35
C ILE A 91 12.10 16.22 5.94
N CYS A 92 12.56 17.23 6.66
CA CYS A 92 12.35 18.63 6.31
C CYS A 92 13.08 18.96 5.00
N THR A 93 12.36 19.46 4.00
CA THR A 93 12.95 19.80 2.70
C THR A 93 13.97 20.94 2.79
N SER A 94 13.79 21.90 3.69
CA SER A 94 14.66 23.08 3.79
C SER A 94 15.93 22.85 4.60
N CYS A 95 15.84 22.21 5.78
CA CYS A 95 16.99 22.06 6.68
C CYS A 95 17.46 20.62 6.87
N LYS A 96 16.85 19.66 6.17
CA LYS A 96 17.18 18.22 6.24
C LYS A 96 17.02 17.58 7.62
N PHE A 97 16.32 18.23 8.55
CA PHE A 97 15.92 17.63 9.82
C PHE A 97 15.09 16.37 9.57
N GLU A 98 15.44 15.26 10.23
CA GLU A 98 14.75 13.97 10.14
C GLU A 98 13.96 13.69 11.42
N ALA A 99 12.64 13.59 11.30
CA ALA A 99 11.72 13.19 12.35
C ALA A 99 11.80 11.67 12.56
N LYS A 100 12.36 11.25 13.69
CA LYS A 100 12.61 9.83 13.99
C LYS A 100 11.41 9.10 14.55
N ASP A 101 10.40 9.82 15.04
CA ASP A 101 9.21 9.27 15.67
C ASP A 101 7.93 9.76 15.00
N LEU A 102 6.87 8.95 15.05
CA LEU A 102 5.58 9.24 14.42
C LEU A 102 4.98 10.57 14.87
N LYS A 103 5.10 10.93 16.15
CA LYS A 103 4.55 12.19 16.69
C LYS A 103 5.23 13.38 16.04
N SER A 104 6.57 13.35 15.93
CA SER A 104 7.34 14.36 15.21
C SER A 104 6.96 14.41 13.73
N ILE A 105 6.75 13.26 13.07
CA ILE A 105 6.33 13.20 11.66
C ILE A 105 4.96 13.87 11.47
N TRP A 106 3.99 13.59 12.34
CA TRP A 106 2.66 14.21 12.29
C TRP A 106 2.68 15.72 12.56
N ASN A 107 3.67 16.21 13.31
CA ASN A 107 3.86 17.63 13.58
C ASN A 107 4.58 18.39 12.45
N LEU A 108 5.08 17.69 11.43
CA LEU A 108 5.68 18.35 10.27
C LEU A 108 4.61 19.16 9.52
N LEU A 109 4.97 20.38 9.16
CA LEU A 109 4.12 21.27 8.40
C LEU A 109 4.15 20.87 6.92
N VAL A 110 3.01 20.48 6.38
CA VAL A 110 2.87 20.09 4.98
C VAL A 110 2.62 21.33 4.11
N CYS A 111 3.36 21.45 3.01
CA CYS A 111 3.14 22.51 2.03
C CYS A 111 1.79 22.33 1.33
N SER A 112 0.94 23.36 1.33
CA SER A 112 -0.39 23.30 0.71
C SER A 112 -0.36 23.22 -0.82
N LYS A 113 0.67 23.76 -1.47
CA LYS A 113 0.87 23.69 -2.93
C LYS A 113 1.39 22.32 -3.38
N CYS A 114 2.41 21.79 -2.70
CA CYS A 114 3.02 20.51 -3.05
C CYS A 114 2.20 19.31 -2.56
N GLN A 115 1.58 19.42 -1.38
CA GLN A 115 0.90 18.35 -0.62
C GLN A 115 1.75 17.11 -0.26
N VAL A 116 3.00 17.03 -0.76
CA VAL A 116 3.93 15.93 -0.54
C VAL A 116 5.21 16.34 0.21
N VAL A 117 5.40 17.64 0.43
CA VAL A 117 6.58 18.23 1.06
C VAL A 117 6.29 18.58 2.52
N ALA A 118 7.18 18.17 3.41
CA ALA A 118 7.13 18.45 4.85
C ALA A 118 8.24 19.43 5.28
N CYS A 119 7.93 20.28 6.26
CA CYS A 119 8.83 21.26 6.87
C CYS A 119 8.75 21.16 8.39
N CYS A 120 9.89 21.19 9.10
CA CYS A 120 9.91 21.05 10.55
C CYS A 120 9.47 22.32 11.31
N SER A 121 9.52 23.49 10.68
CA SER A 121 9.16 24.77 11.31
C SER A 121 8.46 25.71 10.33
N ARG A 122 7.76 26.72 10.85
CA ARG A 122 7.11 27.77 10.04
C ARG A 122 8.12 28.54 9.19
N GLU A 123 9.35 28.71 9.67
CA GLU A 123 10.43 29.37 8.92
C GLU A 123 10.87 28.52 7.72
N CYS A 124 11.08 27.21 7.92
CA CYS A 124 11.38 26.29 6.83
C CYS A 124 10.25 26.30 5.79
N LEU A 125 8.99 26.26 6.22
CA LEU A 125 7.84 26.34 5.33
C LEU A 125 7.81 27.65 4.55
N LYS A 126 8.02 28.80 5.20
CA LYS A 126 8.11 30.10 4.52
C LYS A 126 9.24 30.14 3.50
N ASN A 127 10.41 29.61 3.84
CA ASN A 127 11.55 29.57 2.92
C ASN A 127 11.27 28.67 1.72
N HIS A 128 10.66 27.50 1.93
CA HIS A 128 10.21 26.64 0.84
C HIS A 128 9.18 27.35 -0.06
N LEU A 129 8.20 28.06 0.53
CA LEU A 129 7.17 28.77 -0.22
C LEU A 129 7.70 29.93 -1.08
N LYS A 130 8.85 30.53 -0.72
CA LYS A 130 9.53 31.56 -1.52
C LYS A 130 10.21 31.00 -2.78
N LEU A 131 10.43 29.69 -2.85
CA LEU A 131 11.09 29.01 -3.98
C LEU A 131 10.07 28.49 -5.03
N HIS A 132 8.78 28.70 -4.80
CA HIS A 132 7.72 28.47 -5.79
C HIS A 132 7.58 29.66 -6.72
#